data_AF-A0A9P1BKV0-F1
#
_entry.id   AF-A0A9P1BKV0-F1
#
_cell.length_a   1.000
_cell.length_b   1.000
_cell.length_c   1.000
_cell.angle_alpha   90.00
_cell.angle_beta   90.00
_cell.angle_gamma   90.00
#
_symmetry.space_group_name_H-M   'P 1'
#
loop_
_entity.id
_entity.type
_entity.pdbx_description
1 polymer ?
#
loop_
_entity_poly.entity_id
_entity_poly.type
_entity_poly.pdbx_seq_one_letter_code
_entity_poly.pdbx_strand_id
1 'polypeptide(L)'
;MADGEDGALGPSQLHRRLKVGWVGAEFDDVLRSSMQNRLKHLREEVEALCNSLQVEAIPNGVEHHAAVAVAPAGDTEAIEGPDTKALCHGVARALRRAKRCVEAPIKSYGPSDKQINRADPPEKDEGLVMEGTTLRSTLSSLDQSLASRSKQINHLEEQLKVCEEAKEEKEVLAKVAQAKLEEMISNPNKLLEICKFHLSKRKERVERMAKDTIQQKEQAKFYQQIARQQRAFYLQSERIAAAGGRRFVSRHKAGEIALVHQPQTLAPRCRWEEDDCAEMFDVGTAVANPYVCDSWPFEPNVLAKRTPQESSMPSFEEETEEELREADRGLRTNPFRAAGLRAFPSSDEEDDVPGTARSL
;
A
#
# COMPACT_ATOMS: atom_id res chain seq x y z
N MET A 1 -5.10 -61.18 9.48
CA MET A 1 -4.33 -60.72 8.31
C MET A 1 -4.95 -59.41 7.86
N ALA A 2 -4.50 -58.34 8.47
CA ALA A 2 -4.75 -56.97 8.07
C ALA A 2 -3.53 -56.23 8.60
N ASP A 3 -2.52 -56.11 7.75
CA ASP A 3 -1.26 -55.47 8.05
C ASP A 3 -1.51 -53.95 8.08
N GLY A 4 -1.50 -53.39 9.28
CA GLY A 4 -1.55 -51.95 9.51
C GLY A 4 -0.16 -51.36 9.37
N GLU A 5 0.12 -50.77 8.21
CA GLU A 5 1.31 -49.92 8.02
C GLU A 5 1.07 -48.55 8.65
N ASP A 6 1.55 -48.39 9.88
CA ASP A 6 1.70 -47.07 10.52
C ASP A 6 2.81 -46.29 9.79
N GLY A 7 2.40 -45.46 8.84
CA GLY A 7 3.26 -44.53 8.11
C GLY A 7 3.81 -43.43 9.03
N ALA A 8 4.94 -43.70 9.67
CA ALA A 8 5.69 -42.73 10.44
C ALA A 8 6.14 -41.57 9.52
N LEU A 9 5.49 -40.41 9.64
CA LEU A 9 5.87 -39.19 8.95
C LEU A 9 7.28 -38.76 9.39
N GLY A 10 8.19 -38.65 8.42
CA GLY A 10 9.59 -38.31 8.65
C GLY A 10 9.79 -36.93 9.30
N PRO A 11 10.88 -36.75 10.07
CA PRO A 11 11.16 -35.56 10.89
C PRO A 11 11.24 -34.22 10.11
N SER A 12 11.33 -34.27 8.78
CA SER A 12 11.34 -33.10 7.90
C SER A 12 9.95 -32.45 7.72
N GLN A 13 8.86 -33.21 7.82
CA GLN A 13 7.50 -32.65 7.69
C GLN A 13 7.01 -31.96 8.97
N LEU A 14 7.45 -32.43 10.14
CA LEU A 14 7.18 -31.80 11.44
C LEU A 14 7.79 -30.39 11.56
N HIS A 15 8.96 -30.15 10.97
CA HIS A 15 9.60 -28.83 10.99
C HIS A 15 8.89 -27.79 10.12
N ARG A 16 8.21 -28.18 9.03
CA ARG A 16 7.44 -27.23 8.20
C ARG A 16 6.13 -26.82 8.86
N ARG A 17 5.41 -27.73 9.53
CA ARG A 17 4.16 -27.41 10.25
C ARG A 17 4.38 -26.45 11.43
N LEU A 18 5.46 -26.61 12.19
CA LEU A 18 5.78 -25.72 13.33
C LEU A 18 6.13 -24.28 12.91
N LYS A 19 6.69 -24.06 11.72
CA LYS A 19 7.02 -22.71 11.22
C LYS A 19 5.79 -21.89 10.81
N VAL A 20 4.77 -22.53 10.24
CA VAL A 20 3.56 -21.81 9.77
C VAL A 20 2.71 -21.32 10.95
N GLY A 21 2.61 -22.10 12.03
CA GLY A 21 1.86 -21.71 13.23
C GLY A 21 2.53 -20.59 14.06
N TRP A 22 3.86 -20.45 14.00
CA TRP A 22 4.60 -19.41 14.73
C TRP A 22 4.52 -18.04 14.06
N VAL A 23 4.50 -17.99 12.72
CA VAL A 23 4.42 -16.72 11.98
C VAL A 23 3.06 -16.05 12.17
N GLY A 24 1.97 -16.83 12.27
CA GLY A 24 0.64 -16.28 12.54
C GLY A 24 0.51 -15.58 13.90
N ALA A 25 1.09 -16.16 14.95
CA ALA A 25 1.05 -15.57 16.29
C ALA A 25 1.87 -14.27 16.40
N GLU A 26 3.05 -14.21 15.77
CA GLU A 26 3.84 -12.97 15.72
C GLU A 26 3.12 -11.87 14.90
N PHE A 27 2.42 -12.25 13.82
CA PHE A 27 1.66 -11.31 13.00
C PHE A 27 0.46 -10.72 13.76
N ASP A 28 -0.29 -11.55 14.50
CA ASP A 28 -1.41 -11.09 15.32
C ASP A 28 -0.97 -10.15 16.47
N ASP A 29 0.21 -10.40 17.05
CA ASP A 29 0.78 -9.54 18.08
C ASP A 29 1.29 -8.21 17.52
N VAL A 30 1.87 -8.20 16.31
CA VAL A 30 2.22 -6.97 15.59
C VAL A 30 0.98 -6.15 15.23
N LEU A 31 -0.08 -6.80 14.74
CA LEU A 31 -1.37 -6.15 14.45
C LEU A 31 -2.00 -5.55 15.70
N ARG A 32 -2.05 -6.30 16.82
CA ARG A 32 -2.56 -5.77 18.10
C ARG A 32 -1.74 -4.60 18.60
N SER A 33 -0.41 -4.70 18.57
CA SER A 33 0.48 -3.61 19.01
C SER A 33 0.31 -2.37 18.14
N SER A 34 0.19 -2.53 16.82
CA SER A 34 -0.06 -1.45 15.86
C SER A 34 -1.41 -0.76 16.13
N MET A 35 -2.48 -1.53 16.33
CA MET A 35 -3.79 -0.98 16.68
C MET A 35 -3.78 -0.24 18.01
N GLN A 36 -3.11 -0.78 19.03
CA GLN A 36 -3.00 -0.14 20.34
C GLN A 36 -2.23 1.18 20.26
N ASN A 37 -1.14 1.24 19.49
CA ASN A 37 -0.39 2.48 19.25
C ASN A 37 -1.24 3.52 18.52
N ARG A 38 -2.04 3.10 17.54
CA ARG A 38 -2.94 4.01 16.80
C ARG A 38 -4.05 4.56 17.69
N LEU A 39 -4.62 3.72 18.56
CA LEU A 39 -5.59 4.16 19.57
C LEU A 39 -4.98 5.11 20.59
N LYS A 40 -3.74 4.85 21.02
CA LYS A 40 -3.02 5.75 21.92
C LYS A 40 -2.82 7.12 21.28
N HIS A 41 -2.38 7.16 20.02
CA HIS A 41 -2.15 8.42 19.32
C HIS A 41 -3.44 9.22 19.11
N LEU A 42 -4.55 8.55 18.77
CA LEU A 42 -5.87 9.20 18.68
C LEU A 42 -6.33 9.79 20.02
N ARG A 43 -6.04 9.13 21.14
CA ARG A 43 -6.35 9.69 22.47
C ARG A 43 -5.52 10.93 22.78
N GLU A 44 -4.23 10.90 22.46
CA GLU A 44 -3.33 12.05 22.62
C GLU A 44 -3.77 13.25 21.75
N GLU A 45 -4.20 13.01 20.50
CA GLU A 45 -4.73 14.06 19.62
C GLU A 45 -6.04 14.66 20.15
N VAL A 46 -6.97 13.83 20.64
CA VAL A 46 -8.22 14.30 21.24
C VAL A 46 -7.95 15.10 22.51
N GLU A 47 -7.03 14.65 23.35
CA GLU A 47 -6.64 15.37 24.57
C GLU A 47 -5.96 16.71 24.24
N ALA A 48 -5.08 16.75 23.24
CA ALA A 48 -4.48 17.99 22.75
C ALA A 48 -5.54 18.96 22.20
N LEU A 49 -6.54 18.46 21.47
CA LEU A 49 -7.66 19.27 20.99
C LEU A 49 -8.51 19.80 22.14
N CYS A 50 -8.85 18.96 23.13
CA CYS A 50 -9.57 19.38 24.33
C CYS A 50 -8.81 20.45 25.12
N ASN A 51 -7.49 20.30 25.27
CA ASN A 51 -6.65 21.29 25.94
C ASN A 51 -6.53 22.59 25.13
N SER A 52 -6.51 22.52 23.80
CA SER A 52 -6.54 23.71 22.93
C SER A 52 -7.91 24.41 22.91
N LEU A 53 -8.98 23.66 23.18
CA LEU A 53 -10.37 24.15 23.25
C LEU A 53 -10.80 24.55 24.66
N GLN A 54 -9.94 24.36 25.68
CA GLN A 54 -10.01 25.14 26.91
C GLN A 54 -9.61 26.59 26.59
N VAL A 55 -10.43 27.24 25.76
CA VAL A 55 -10.63 28.68 25.77
C VAL A 55 -10.95 28.99 27.22
N GLU A 56 -10.05 29.72 27.87
CA GLU A 56 -10.23 30.25 29.21
C GLU A 56 -11.69 30.69 29.32
N ALA A 57 -12.44 30.00 30.18
CA ALA A 57 -13.83 30.34 30.43
C ALA A 57 -13.82 31.81 30.86
N ILE A 58 -14.14 32.70 29.92
CA ILE A 58 -14.30 34.12 30.19
C ILE A 58 -15.34 34.14 31.30
N PRO A 59 -14.97 34.55 32.53
CA PRO A 59 -15.88 34.51 33.64
C PRO A 59 -17.05 35.43 33.25
N ASN A 60 -18.21 34.82 33.10
CA ASN A 60 -19.47 35.50 32.84
C ASN A 60 -19.62 36.64 33.84
N GLY A 61 -19.52 37.87 33.34
CA GLY A 61 -19.76 39.03 34.17
C GLY A 61 -19.45 40.33 33.45
N VAL A 62 -20.52 41.09 33.24
CA VAL A 62 -20.52 42.56 33.09
C VAL A 62 -20.44 43.06 31.64
N GLU A 63 -21.63 43.22 31.05
CA GLU A 63 -21.95 44.38 30.22
C GLU A 63 -21.48 45.65 30.95
N HIS A 64 -20.55 46.42 30.38
CA HIS A 64 -20.47 47.88 30.55
C HIS A 64 -19.33 48.51 29.74
N HIS A 65 -19.72 49.51 28.96
CA HIS A 65 -18.98 50.72 28.60
C HIS A 65 -17.79 50.66 27.61
N ALA A 66 -18.08 51.23 26.44
CA ALA A 66 -17.27 52.25 25.79
C ALA A 66 -16.36 53.02 26.77
N ALA A 67 -15.05 52.78 26.69
CA ALA A 67 -14.03 53.72 27.14
C ALA A 67 -12.74 53.48 26.35
N VAL A 68 -12.47 54.44 25.47
CA VAL A 68 -11.15 54.99 25.12
C VAL A 68 -9.99 54.42 25.93
N ALA A 69 -9.06 53.74 25.24
CA ALA A 69 -7.67 53.65 25.64
C ALA A 69 -6.79 53.80 24.40
N VAL A 70 -6.35 55.04 24.18
CA VAL A 70 -5.18 55.36 23.36
C VAL A 70 -3.98 54.72 24.05
N ALA A 71 -3.36 53.73 23.42
CA ALA A 71 -2.09 53.15 23.84
C ALA A 71 -0.99 53.54 22.82
N PRO A 72 0.24 53.76 23.29
CA PRO A 72 1.28 54.48 22.56
C PRO A 72 1.88 53.66 21.43
N ALA A 73 2.28 54.37 20.38
CA ALA A 73 3.13 53.87 19.30
C ALA A 73 4.44 53.33 19.89
N GLY A 74 4.53 52.01 19.99
CA GLY A 74 5.76 51.27 20.20
C GLY A 74 6.04 50.46 18.95
N ASP A 75 7.11 50.82 18.24
CA ASP A 75 7.66 50.07 17.12
C ASP A 75 8.01 48.66 17.60
N THR A 76 7.09 47.73 17.36
CA THR A 76 7.32 46.30 17.47
C THR A 76 7.39 45.78 16.06
N GLU A 77 8.58 45.32 15.68
CA GLU A 77 8.82 44.69 14.39
C GLU A 77 7.79 43.58 14.18
N ALA A 78 6.98 43.75 13.13
CA ALA A 78 5.96 42.81 12.72
C ALA A 78 6.64 41.52 12.26
N ILE A 79 6.82 40.59 13.19
CA ILE A 79 7.06 39.19 12.84
C ILE A 79 5.80 38.75 12.10
N GLU A 80 5.93 38.53 10.78
CA GLU A 80 4.88 38.00 9.93
C GLU A 80 4.42 36.66 10.52
N GLY A 81 3.38 36.72 11.34
CA GLY A 81 2.74 35.55 11.91
C GLY A 81 2.25 34.65 10.77
N PRO A 82 2.30 33.32 10.94
CA PRO A 82 1.88 32.37 9.92
C PRO A 82 0.48 32.73 9.41
N ASP A 83 0.32 32.74 8.08
CA ASP A 83 -0.90 33.19 7.40
C ASP A 83 -2.13 32.38 7.81
N THR A 84 -2.78 32.85 8.87
CA THR A 84 -3.98 32.23 9.45
C THR A 84 -5.15 32.22 8.48
N LYS A 85 -5.13 33.06 7.42
CA LYS A 85 -6.17 33.08 6.39
C LYS A 85 -6.12 31.83 5.52
N ALA A 86 -4.93 31.36 5.16
CA ALA A 86 -4.75 30.13 4.39
C ALA A 86 -5.26 28.91 5.18
N LEU A 87 -4.96 28.84 6.47
CA LEU A 87 -5.44 27.78 7.36
C LEU A 87 -6.97 27.81 7.49
N CYS A 88 -7.55 28.98 7.78
CA CYS A 88 -9.00 29.15 7.85
C CYS A 88 -9.71 28.74 6.55
N HIS A 89 -9.12 29.06 5.40
CA HIS A 89 -9.68 28.67 4.10
C HIS A 89 -9.59 27.15 3.85
N GLY A 90 -8.48 26.52 4.27
CA GLY A 90 -8.29 25.07 4.24
C GLY A 90 -9.32 24.33 5.10
N VAL A 91 -9.50 24.79 6.34
CA VAL A 91 -10.51 24.24 7.28
C VAL A 91 -11.92 24.41 6.73
N ALA A 92 -12.27 25.59 6.20
CA ALA A 92 -13.58 25.84 5.60
C ALA A 92 -13.84 24.97 4.35
N ARG A 93 -12.80 24.64 3.56
CA ARG A 93 -12.92 23.73 2.42
C ARG A 93 -13.09 22.28 2.88
N ALA A 94 -12.33 21.85 3.91
CA ALA A 94 -12.44 20.52 4.50
C ALA A 94 -13.84 20.29 5.11
N LEU A 95 -14.37 21.24 5.87
CA LEU A 95 -15.71 21.17 6.46
C LEU A 95 -16.81 21.11 5.38
N ARG A 96 -16.69 21.88 4.29
CA ARG A 96 -17.63 21.79 3.16
C ARG A 96 -17.59 20.43 2.48
N ARG A 97 -16.41 19.81 2.37
CA ARG A 97 -16.26 18.47 1.80
C ARG A 97 -16.84 17.41 2.73
N ALA A 98 -16.54 17.48 4.02
CA ALA A 98 -17.11 16.61 5.05
C ALA A 98 -18.64 16.71 5.07
N LYS A 99 -19.20 17.92 5.01
CA LYS A 99 -20.66 18.14 4.96
C LYS A 99 -21.30 17.46 3.74
N ARG A 100 -20.70 17.56 2.55
CA ARG A 100 -21.17 16.85 1.35
C ARG A 100 -21.05 15.33 1.45
N CYS A 101 -20.10 14.82 2.22
CA CYS A 101 -19.95 13.38 2.46
C CYS A 101 -20.94 12.85 3.50
N VAL A 102 -21.36 13.69 4.45
CA VAL A 102 -22.34 13.35 5.50
C VAL A 102 -23.77 13.47 4.98
N GLU A 103 -24.04 14.45 4.11
CA GLU A 103 -25.31 14.56 3.40
C GLU A 103 -25.36 13.44 2.36
N ALA A 104 -25.86 12.26 2.77
CA ALA A 104 -26.12 11.16 1.86
C ALA A 104 -26.96 11.71 0.70
N PRO A 105 -26.47 11.65 -0.55
CA PRO A 105 -27.21 12.18 -1.68
C PRO A 105 -28.58 11.49 -1.69
N ILE A 106 -29.64 12.29 -1.67
CA ILE A 106 -31.00 11.78 -1.81
C ILE A 106 -31.05 11.08 -3.15
N LYS A 107 -31.06 9.75 -3.13
CA LYS A 107 -31.20 8.93 -4.32
C LYS A 107 -32.63 9.12 -4.82
N SER A 108 -32.84 10.06 -5.74
CA SER A 108 -34.10 10.15 -6.48
C SER A 108 -34.13 8.98 -7.45
N TYR A 109 -34.99 8.01 -7.18
CA TYR A 109 -35.26 6.92 -8.11
C TYR A 109 -36.15 7.45 -9.23
N GLY A 110 -35.61 7.48 -10.44
CA GLY A 110 -36.32 7.95 -11.64
C GLY A 110 -35.33 8.29 -12.76
N PRO A 111 -35.83 8.48 -13.99
CA PRO A 111 -35.01 8.98 -15.09
C PRO A 111 -34.46 10.35 -14.70
N SER A 112 -33.16 10.57 -14.87
CA SER A 112 -32.59 11.91 -14.73
C SER A 112 -33.22 12.87 -15.74
N ASP A 113 -33.21 14.18 -15.47
CA ASP A 113 -33.73 15.19 -16.41
C ASP A 113 -33.09 15.08 -17.81
N LYS A 114 -31.87 14.55 -17.88
CA LYS A 114 -31.17 14.24 -19.14
C LYS A 114 -31.71 13.01 -19.85
N GLN A 115 -32.25 12.03 -19.12
CA GLN A 115 -32.89 10.84 -19.69
C GLN A 115 -34.31 11.12 -20.15
N ILE A 116 -35.06 11.99 -19.47
CA ILE A 116 -36.43 12.37 -19.86
C ILE A 116 -36.46 13.01 -21.26
N ASN A 117 -35.42 13.75 -21.62
CA ASN A 117 -35.34 14.46 -22.90
C ASN A 117 -34.72 13.62 -24.04
N ARG A 118 -34.28 12.39 -23.77
CA ARG A 118 -33.80 11.49 -24.82
C ARG A 118 -35.00 10.79 -25.42
N ALA A 119 -35.03 10.68 -26.75
CA ALA A 119 -36.03 9.87 -27.43
C ALA A 119 -35.92 8.43 -26.91
N ASP A 120 -37.07 7.81 -26.64
CA ASP A 120 -37.10 6.41 -26.27
C ASP A 120 -36.40 5.58 -27.35
N PRO A 121 -35.49 4.67 -26.98
CA PRO A 121 -34.85 3.81 -27.95
C PRO A 121 -35.93 3.01 -28.70
N PRO A 122 -35.77 2.78 -30.02
CA PRO A 122 -36.77 2.06 -30.79
C PRO A 122 -37.05 0.71 -30.14
N GLU A 123 -38.33 0.40 -29.92
CA GLU A 123 -38.75 -0.89 -29.41
C GLU A 123 -38.17 -1.97 -30.33
N LYS A 124 -37.31 -2.82 -29.78
CA LYS A 124 -36.83 -3.98 -30.52
C LYS A 124 -37.98 -4.96 -30.57
N ASP A 125 -38.47 -5.25 -31.76
CA ASP A 125 -39.36 -6.39 -32.01
C ASP A 125 -38.59 -7.68 -31.75
N GLU A 126 -38.44 -8.03 -30.47
CA GLU A 126 -37.97 -9.34 -30.06
C GLU A 126 -39.07 -10.34 -30.39
N GLY A 127 -38.99 -10.91 -31.60
CA GLY A 127 -39.92 -11.93 -32.06
C GLY A 127 -40.09 -13.02 -30.99
N LEU A 128 -41.33 -13.50 -30.83
CA LEU A 128 -41.72 -14.50 -29.83
C LEU A 128 -40.69 -15.64 -29.77
N VAL A 129 -39.85 -15.62 -28.74
CA VAL A 129 -38.86 -16.68 -28.53
C VAL A 129 -39.63 -17.96 -28.25
N MET A 130 -39.37 -19.00 -29.06
CA MET A 130 -40.03 -20.30 -28.90
C MET A 130 -39.87 -20.81 -27.47
N GLU A 131 -40.98 -21.19 -26.84
CA GLU A 131 -41.04 -21.67 -25.45
C GLU A 131 -40.05 -22.82 -25.19
N GLY A 132 -39.88 -23.74 -26.14
CA GLY A 132 -38.90 -24.81 -26.02
C GLY A 132 -37.45 -24.31 -25.87
N THR A 133 -37.10 -23.18 -26.49
CA THR A 133 -35.77 -22.58 -26.39
C THR A 133 -35.59 -21.87 -25.04
N THR A 134 -36.62 -21.15 -24.57
CA THR A 134 -36.57 -20.51 -23.25
C THR A 134 -36.46 -21.55 -22.14
N LEU A 135 -37.25 -22.64 -22.20
CA LEU A 135 -37.19 -23.73 -21.23
C LEU A 135 -35.83 -24.45 -21.21
N ARG A 136 -35.22 -24.71 -22.36
CA ARG A 136 -33.86 -25.29 -22.40
C ARG A 136 -32.82 -24.35 -21.81
N SER A 137 -32.92 -23.06 -22.10
CA SER A 137 -32.02 -22.03 -21.55
C SER A 137 -32.16 -21.90 -20.03
N THR A 138 -33.39 -21.91 -19.51
CA THR A 138 -33.64 -21.86 -18.07
C THR A 138 -33.15 -23.12 -17.37
N LEU A 139 -33.39 -24.31 -17.92
CA LEU A 139 -32.87 -25.57 -17.38
C LEU A 139 -31.33 -25.58 -17.37
N SER A 140 -30.68 -25.19 -18.47
CA SER A 140 -29.22 -25.08 -18.52
C SER A 140 -28.68 -24.09 -17.50
N SER A 141 -29.38 -22.98 -17.25
CA SER A 141 -28.99 -21.99 -16.24
C SER A 141 -29.13 -22.54 -14.82
N LEU A 142 -30.18 -23.33 -14.57
CA LEU A 142 -30.38 -24.01 -13.29
C LEU A 142 -29.30 -25.05 -13.04
N ASP A 143 -28.94 -25.86 -14.05
CA ASP A 143 -27.86 -26.86 -13.94
C ASP A 143 -26.51 -26.21 -13.60
N GLN A 144 -26.18 -25.10 -14.27
CA GLN A 144 -24.98 -24.32 -13.95
C GLN A 144 -25.01 -23.76 -12.53
N SER A 145 -26.16 -23.26 -12.10
CA SER A 145 -26.35 -22.75 -10.73
C SER A 145 -26.19 -23.86 -9.69
N LEU A 146 -26.75 -25.04 -9.93
CA LEU A 146 -26.63 -26.20 -9.04
C LEU A 146 -25.18 -26.70 -8.99
N ALA A 147 -24.49 -26.80 -10.12
CA ALA A 147 -23.08 -27.18 -10.17
C ALA A 147 -22.19 -26.18 -9.41
N SER A 148 -22.47 -24.88 -9.55
CA SER A 148 -21.78 -23.82 -8.81
C SER A 148 -22.02 -23.93 -7.29
N ARG A 149 -23.27 -24.15 -6.86
CA ARG A 149 -23.61 -24.35 -5.45
C ARG A 149 -22.97 -25.61 -4.87
N SER A 150 -22.93 -26.71 -5.62
CA SER A 150 -22.24 -27.94 -5.19
C SER A 150 -20.75 -27.71 -4.96
N LYS A 151 -20.06 -27.00 -5.88
CA LYS A 151 -18.66 -26.61 -5.67
C LYS A 151 -18.48 -25.73 -4.42
N GLN A 152 -19.40 -24.80 -4.21
CA GLN A 152 -19.38 -23.93 -3.03
C GLN A 152 -19.55 -24.73 -1.73
N ILE A 153 -20.47 -25.71 -1.70
CA ILE A 153 -20.67 -26.59 -0.53
C ILE A 153 -19.38 -27.35 -0.23
N ASN A 154 -18.79 -28.02 -1.23
CA ASN A 154 -17.55 -28.78 -1.05
C ASN A 154 -16.41 -27.89 -0.54
N HIS A 155 -16.28 -26.68 -1.07
CA HIS A 155 -15.26 -25.74 -0.61
C HIS A 155 -15.48 -25.31 0.85
N LEU A 156 -16.73 -25.06 1.26
CA LEU A 156 -17.05 -24.74 2.66
C LEU A 156 -16.79 -25.93 3.59
N GLU A 157 -17.07 -27.15 3.15
CA GLU A 157 -16.75 -28.38 3.89
C GLU A 157 -15.23 -28.55 4.08
N GLU A 158 -14.43 -28.29 3.04
CA GLU A 158 -12.97 -28.28 3.13
C GLU A 158 -12.46 -27.21 4.12
N GLN A 159 -13.04 -26.01 4.08
CA GLN A 159 -12.69 -24.94 5.02
C GLN A 159 -13.04 -25.31 6.47
N LEU A 160 -14.22 -25.90 6.72
CA LEU A 160 -14.62 -26.37 8.04
C LEU A 160 -13.65 -27.42 8.56
N LYS A 161 -13.25 -28.38 7.73
CA LYS A 161 -12.26 -29.39 8.09
C LYS A 161 -10.93 -28.77 8.50
N VAL A 162 -10.42 -27.80 7.74
CA VAL A 162 -9.17 -27.09 8.09
C VAL A 162 -9.30 -26.35 9.42
N CYS A 163 -10.46 -25.72 9.69
CA CYS A 163 -10.71 -25.06 10.96
C CYS A 163 -10.78 -26.04 12.14
N GLU A 164 -11.37 -27.21 11.96
CA GLU A 164 -11.43 -28.27 12.96
C GLU A 164 -10.03 -28.82 13.27
N GLU A 165 -9.24 -29.13 12.25
CA GLU A 165 -7.84 -29.57 12.42
C GLU A 165 -7.01 -28.50 13.16
N ALA A 166 -7.17 -27.23 12.79
CA ALA A 166 -6.48 -26.12 13.47
C ALA A 166 -6.93 -25.98 14.94
N LYS A 167 -8.21 -26.16 15.22
CA LYS A 167 -8.75 -26.13 16.59
C LYS A 167 -8.14 -27.25 17.43
N GLU A 168 -8.12 -28.48 16.94
CA GLU A 168 -7.52 -29.63 17.62
C GLU A 168 -6.02 -29.40 17.90
N GLU A 169 -5.28 -28.89 16.92
CA GLU A 169 -3.87 -28.54 17.10
C GLU A 169 -3.69 -27.51 18.23
N LYS A 170 -4.53 -26.48 18.28
CA LYS A 170 -4.47 -25.46 19.33
C LYS A 170 -4.84 -26.02 20.70
N GLU A 171 -5.82 -26.93 20.79
CA GLU A 171 -6.16 -27.61 22.04
C GLU A 171 -5.01 -28.47 22.57
N VAL A 172 -4.31 -29.20 21.69
CA VAL A 172 -3.11 -29.97 22.05
C VAL A 172 -2.01 -29.04 22.56
N LEU A 173 -1.73 -27.94 21.83
CA LEU A 173 -0.73 -26.95 22.25
C LEU A 173 -1.08 -26.29 23.58
N ALA A 174 -2.36 -25.98 23.82
CA ALA A 174 -2.83 -25.41 25.08
C ALA A 174 -2.61 -26.38 26.25
N LYS A 175 -2.93 -27.67 26.08
CA LYS A 175 -2.66 -28.71 27.08
C LYS A 175 -1.18 -28.84 27.39
N VAL A 176 -0.32 -28.83 26.37
CA VAL A 176 1.15 -28.86 26.55
C VAL A 176 1.64 -27.62 27.28
N ALA A 177 1.13 -26.44 26.96
CA ALA A 177 1.50 -25.20 27.64
C ALA A 177 1.05 -25.19 29.10
N GLN A 178 -0.15 -25.70 29.39
CA GLN A 178 -0.67 -25.85 30.75
C GLN A 178 0.20 -26.81 31.57
N ALA A 179 0.54 -27.98 31.02
CA ALA A 179 1.43 -28.94 31.70
C ALA A 179 2.82 -28.34 31.99
N LYS A 180 3.37 -27.56 31.05
CA LYS A 180 4.63 -26.82 31.28
C LYS A 180 4.51 -25.79 32.39
N LEU A 181 3.39 -25.07 32.46
CA LEU A 181 3.13 -24.10 33.52
C LEU A 181 3.09 -24.78 34.89
N GLU A 182 2.37 -25.90 35.00
CA GLU A 182 2.30 -26.71 36.23
C GLU A 182 3.68 -27.24 36.64
N GLU A 183 4.51 -27.66 35.67
CA GLU A 183 5.91 -28.05 35.91
C GLU A 183 6.76 -26.89 36.45
N MET A 184 6.61 -25.68 35.89
CA MET A 184 7.34 -24.49 36.33
C MET A 184 6.91 -24.04 37.74
N ILE A 185 5.61 -24.13 38.04
CA ILE A 185 5.09 -23.84 39.38
C ILE A 185 5.67 -24.83 40.40
N SER A 186 5.77 -26.11 40.03
CA SER A 186 6.31 -27.15 40.90
C SER A 186 7.81 -27.01 41.17
N ASN A 187 8.58 -26.40 40.25
CA ASN A 187 10.04 -26.29 40.34
C ASN A 187 10.54 -24.87 39.97
N PRO A 188 10.68 -23.95 40.93
CA PRO A 188 11.07 -22.56 40.64
C PRO A 188 12.48 -22.42 40.05
N ASN A 189 13.39 -23.37 40.32
CA ASN A 189 14.74 -23.35 39.72
C ASN A 189 14.70 -23.57 38.20
N LYS A 190 13.79 -24.40 37.69
CA LYS A 190 13.61 -24.60 36.24
C LYS A 190 13.13 -23.32 35.56
N LEU A 191 12.30 -22.52 36.23
CA LEU A 191 11.85 -21.22 35.71
C LEU A 191 13.05 -20.29 35.43
N LEU A 192 14.03 -20.24 36.34
CA LEU A 192 15.23 -19.42 36.15
C LEU A 192 16.07 -19.89 34.96
N GLU A 193 16.20 -21.20 34.76
CA GLU A 193 16.91 -21.78 33.61
C GLU A 193 16.20 -21.45 32.29
N ILE A 194 14.87 -21.59 32.25
CA ILE A 194 14.04 -21.24 31.09
C ILE A 194 14.15 -19.75 30.77
N CYS A 195 14.10 -18.88 31.78
CA CYS A 195 14.30 -17.44 31.62
C CYS A 195 15.69 -17.12 31.04
N LYS A 196 16.77 -17.76 31.55
CA LYS A 196 18.13 -17.59 31.01
C LYS A 196 18.22 -18.07 29.57
N PHE A 197 17.61 -19.20 29.24
CA PHE A 197 17.55 -19.73 27.87
C PHE A 197 16.84 -18.75 26.91
N HIS A 198 15.66 -18.26 27.27
CA HIS A 198 14.93 -17.28 26.44
C HIS A 198 15.67 -15.97 26.30
N LEU A 199 16.34 -15.49 27.35
CA LEU A 199 17.17 -14.29 27.29
C LEU A 199 18.36 -14.49 26.33
N SER A 200 19.02 -15.64 26.38
CA SER A 200 20.08 -16.00 25.43
C SER A 200 19.57 -16.06 23.99
N LYS A 201 18.43 -16.72 23.75
CA LYS A 201 17.79 -16.78 22.41
C LYS A 201 17.37 -15.41 21.88
N ARG A 202 16.87 -14.52 22.74
CA ARG A 202 16.55 -13.13 22.37
C ARG A 202 17.81 -12.36 21.99
N LYS A 203 18.91 -12.49 22.75
CA LYS A 203 20.20 -11.88 22.40
C LYS A 203 20.71 -12.38 21.04
N GLU A 204 20.64 -13.67 20.79
CA GLU A 204 21.02 -14.28 19.50
C GLU A 204 20.16 -13.73 18.33
N ARG A 205 18.84 -13.62 18.52
CA ARG A 205 17.93 -13.03 17.52
C ARG A 205 18.25 -11.55 17.25
N VAL A 206 18.49 -10.77 18.30
CA VAL A 206 18.85 -9.35 18.18
C VAL A 206 20.18 -9.19 17.42
N GLU A 207 21.17 -10.02 17.72
CA GLU A 207 22.45 -10.01 17.01
C GLU A 207 22.28 -10.36 15.53
N ARG A 208 21.46 -11.37 15.21
CA ARG A 208 21.14 -11.73 13.83
C ARG A 208 20.45 -10.58 13.08
N MET A 209 19.39 -10.02 13.66
CA MET A 209 18.68 -8.88 13.06
C MET A 209 19.59 -7.65 12.90
N ALA A 210 20.53 -7.42 13.82
CA ALA A 210 21.51 -6.36 13.68
C ALA A 210 22.44 -6.59 12.48
N LYS A 211 22.92 -7.83 12.26
CA LYS A 211 23.71 -8.21 11.08
C LYS A 211 22.90 -8.00 9.79
N ASP A 212 21.66 -8.47 9.76
CA ASP A 212 20.78 -8.33 8.58
C ASP A 212 20.53 -6.85 8.26
N THR A 213 20.30 -6.02 9.29
CA THR A 213 20.10 -4.57 9.13
C THR A 213 21.35 -3.88 8.57
N ILE A 214 22.54 -4.31 8.98
CA ILE A 214 23.81 -3.79 8.44
C ILE A 214 23.93 -4.17 6.95
N GLN A 215 23.70 -5.43 6.61
CA GLN A 215 23.74 -5.90 5.22
C GLN A 215 22.73 -5.17 4.33
N GLN A 216 21.48 -4.98 4.81
CA GLN A 216 20.46 -4.22 4.08
C GLN A 216 20.85 -2.75 3.89
N LYS A 217 21.46 -2.12 4.90
CA LYS A 217 21.98 -0.74 4.78
C LYS A 217 23.10 -0.65 3.75
N GLU A 218 23.99 -1.63 3.69
CA GLU A 218 25.06 -1.72 2.69
C GLU A 218 24.49 -1.91 1.29
N GLN A 219 23.53 -2.82 1.12
CA GLN A 219 22.83 -3.02 -0.15
C GLN A 219 22.08 -1.75 -0.59
N ALA A 220 21.40 -1.07 0.33
CA ALA A 220 20.70 0.18 0.03
C ALA A 220 21.67 1.28 -0.42
N LYS A 221 22.82 1.43 0.25
CA LYS A 221 23.88 2.35 -0.19
C LYS A 221 24.42 2.02 -1.58
N PHE A 222 24.61 0.73 -1.87
CA PHE A 222 25.04 0.25 -3.17
C PHE A 222 24.03 0.61 -4.27
N TYR A 223 22.74 0.33 -4.07
CA TYR A 223 21.69 0.69 -5.04
C TYR A 223 21.53 2.20 -5.18
N GLN A 224 21.66 2.96 -4.09
CA GLN A 224 21.65 4.42 -4.14
C GLN A 224 22.80 4.94 -5.02
N GLN A 225 23.99 4.36 -4.92
CA GLN A 225 25.13 4.73 -5.75
C GLN A 225 24.88 4.41 -7.23
N ILE A 226 24.32 3.24 -7.55
CA ILE A 226 23.96 2.87 -8.92
C ILE A 226 22.91 3.83 -9.49
N ALA A 227 21.86 4.14 -8.72
CA ALA A 227 20.81 5.05 -9.17
C ALA A 227 21.37 6.46 -9.47
N ARG A 228 22.30 6.95 -8.64
CA ARG A 228 23.01 8.22 -8.88
C ARG A 228 23.82 8.17 -10.19
N GLN A 229 24.54 7.08 -10.44
CA GLN A 229 25.32 6.90 -11.68
C GLN A 229 24.41 6.80 -12.91
N GLN A 230 23.33 6.03 -12.84
CA GLN A 230 22.35 5.90 -13.93
C GLN A 230 21.72 7.24 -14.27
N ARG A 231 21.31 8.01 -13.27
CA ARG A 231 20.75 9.36 -13.47
C ARG A 231 21.77 10.30 -14.12
N ALA A 232 23.02 10.29 -13.65
CA ALA A 232 24.09 11.11 -14.24
C ALA A 232 24.36 10.73 -15.70
N PHE A 233 24.45 9.43 -15.99
CA PHE A 233 24.62 8.90 -17.35
C PHE A 233 23.46 9.30 -18.26
N TYR A 234 22.22 9.12 -17.80
CA TYR A 234 21.02 9.47 -18.54
C TYR A 234 21.00 10.96 -18.89
N LEU A 235 21.19 11.84 -17.91
CA LEU A 235 21.24 13.30 -18.12
C LEU A 235 22.36 13.71 -19.08
N GLN A 236 23.53 13.07 -18.98
CA GLN A 236 24.60 13.34 -19.93
C GLN A 236 24.25 12.86 -21.34
N SER A 237 23.65 11.68 -21.47
CA SER A 237 23.22 11.12 -22.76
C SER A 237 22.16 11.97 -23.45
N GLU A 238 21.20 12.52 -22.69
CA GLU A 238 20.20 13.46 -23.19
C GLU A 238 20.85 14.76 -23.67
N ARG A 239 21.77 15.33 -22.89
CA ARG A 239 22.52 16.54 -23.28
C ARG A 239 23.31 16.31 -24.56
N ILE A 240 23.97 15.16 -24.68
CA ILE A 240 24.71 14.77 -25.89
C ILE A 240 23.76 14.62 -27.08
N ALA A 241 22.61 13.96 -26.91
CA ALA A 241 21.62 13.78 -27.96
C ALA A 241 21.09 15.14 -28.45
N ALA A 242 20.74 16.04 -27.53
CA ALA A 242 20.26 17.39 -27.83
C ALA A 242 21.32 18.26 -28.54
N ALA A 243 22.61 18.08 -28.21
CA ALA A 243 23.72 18.82 -28.83
C ALA A 243 24.13 18.31 -30.23
N GLY A 244 23.38 17.39 -30.84
CA GLY A 244 23.69 16.82 -32.17
C GLY A 244 24.36 15.44 -32.12
N GLY A 245 24.26 14.75 -30.99
CA GLY A 245 24.66 13.36 -30.81
C GLY A 245 26.18 13.13 -30.79
N ARG A 246 26.59 11.88 -31.07
CA ARG A 246 28.00 11.46 -30.98
C ARG A 246 28.97 12.27 -31.85
N ARG A 247 28.50 12.81 -32.98
CA ARG A 247 29.33 13.61 -33.91
C ARG A 247 29.82 14.92 -33.28
N PHE A 248 29.03 15.50 -32.38
CA PHE A 248 29.38 16.74 -31.69
C PHE A 248 30.39 16.48 -30.57
N VAL A 249 30.18 15.39 -29.81
CA VAL A 249 31.09 14.95 -28.73
C VAL A 249 32.50 14.67 -29.26
N SER A 250 32.62 14.02 -30.43
CA SER A 250 33.93 13.72 -31.05
C SER A 250 34.69 14.96 -31.57
N ARG A 251 34.03 16.12 -31.67
CA ARG A 251 34.59 17.36 -32.24
C ARG A 251 34.73 18.48 -31.22
N HIS A 252 34.53 18.19 -29.94
CA HIS A 252 34.55 19.21 -28.91
C HIS A 252 35.96 19.81 -28.77
N LYS A 253 36.06 21.14 -28.84
CA LYS A 253 37.36 21.86 -28.90
C LYS A 253 38.20 21.70 -27.63
N ALA A 254 37.61 21.26 -26.52
CA ALA A 254 38.29 21.07 -25.24
C ALA A 254 38.93 19.68 -25.05
N GLY A 255 38.98 18.82 -26.07
CA GLY A 255 39.53 17.46 -25.96
C GLY A 255 38.51 16.41 -25.50
N GLU A 256 38.99 15.27 -24.97
CA GLU A 256 38.15 14.17 -24.48
C GLU A 256 37.21 14.67 -23.37
N ILE A 257 35.92 14.75 -23.65
CA ILE A 257 34.90 15.02 -22.64
C ILE A 257 34.84 13.81 -21.72
N ALA A 258 35.00 14.03 -20.40
CA ALA A 258 34.77 12.99 -19.40
C ALA A 258 33.31 12.49 -19.52
N LEU A 259 33.14 11.35 -20.18
CA LEU A 259 31.87 10.65 -20.23
C LEU A 259 31.68 9.95 -18.89
N VAL A 260 30.53 10.18 -18.26
CA VAL A 260 30.05 9.35 -17.16
C VAL A 260 30.08 7.93 -17.69
N HIS A 261 30.84 7.07 -17.03
CA HIS A 261 30.91 5.68 -17.43
C HIS A 261 29.51 5.08 -17.48
N GLN A 262 29.27 4.25 -18.49
CA GLN A 262 28.02 3.50 -18.56
C GLN A 262 27.84 2.78 -17.23
N PRO A 263 26.70 2.97 -16.54
CA PRO A 263 26.47 2.37 -15.23
C PRO A 263 26.63 0.86 -15.36
N GLN A 264 27.30 0.25 -14.38
CA GLN A 264 27.49 -1.19 -14.37
C GLN A 264 26.11 -1.84 -14.44
N THR A 265 25.88 -2.66 -15.47
CA THR A 265 24.64 -3.44 -15.57
C THR A 265 24.53 -4.28 -14.30
N LEU A 266 23.32 -4.43 -13.76
CA LEU A 266 22.99 -5.39 -12.70
C LEU A 266 23.12 -6.84 -13.21
N ALA A 267 24.22 -7.14 -13.92
CA ALA A 267 24.60 -8.49 -14.20
C ALA A 267 24.75 -9.16 -12.83
N PRO A 268 24.10 -10.30 -12.60
CA PRO A 268 24.21 -11.00 -11.33
C PRO A 268 25.70 -11.16 -11.06
N ARG A 269 26.14 -10.65 -9.92
CA ARG A 269 27.54 -10.76 -9.48
C ARG A 269 27.95 -12.21 -9.18
N CYS A 270 27.15 -13.19 -9.60
CA CYS A 270 27.44 -14.60 -9.60
C CYS A 270 28.31 -14.94 -10.82
N ARG A 271 29.59 -14.54 -10.80
CA ARG A 271 30.59 -15.19 -11.66
C ARG A 271 31.53 -16.11 -10.90
N TRP A 272 31.45 -16.16 -9.58
CA TRP A 272 32.24 -17.08 -8.76
C TRP A 272 31.42 -17.46 -7.53
N GLU A 273 31.41 -18.76 -7.24
CA GLU A 273 30.65 -19.50 -6.22
C GLU A 273 29.27 -20.00 -6.66
N GLU A 274 29.25 -21.30 -6.99
CA GLU A 274 28.16 -22.08 -7.58
C GLU A 274 27.08 -22.52 -6.59
N ASP A 275 27.06 -22.09 -5.32
CA ASP A 275 26.30 -22.82 -4.29
C ASP A 275 25.29 -22.05 -3.45
N ASP A 276 24.97 -20.79 -3.77
CA ASP A 276 23.76 -20.19 -3.22
C ASP A 276 23.13 -19.25 -4.25
N CYS A 277 22.04 -19.74 -4.85
CA CYS A 277 21.18 -18.99 -5.74
C CYS A 277 20.76 -17.68 -5.05
N ALA A 278 21.40 -16.58 -5.40
CA ALA A 278 20.89 -15.26 -5.10
C ALA A 278 19.46 -15.21 -5.65
N GLU A 279 18.47 -15.21 -4.76
CA GLU A 279 17.06 -15.04 -5.08
C GLU A 279 16.96 -13.88 -6.07
N MET A 280 16.75 -14.23 -7.34
CA MET A 280 16.43 -13.26 -8.37
C MET A 280 15.16 -12.62 -7.84
N PHE A 281 15.25 -11.35 -7.43
CA PHE A 281 14.13 -10.62 -6.87
C PHE A 281 13.13 -10.42 -8.01
N ASP A 282 12.28 -11.44 -8.22
CA ASP A 282 11.26 -11.45 -9.24
C ASP A 282 10.14 -10.53 -8.76
N VAL A 283 10.31 -9.25 -9.07
CA VAL A 283 9.32 -8.20 -8.82
C VAL A 283 7.97 -8.57 -9.48
N GLY A 284 7.97 -9.47 -10.48
CA GLY A 284 6.75 -9.93 -11.16
C GLY A 284 5.91 -10.94 -10.37
N THR A 285 6.52 -11.75 -9.49
CA THR A 285 5.84 -12.80 -8.70
C THR A 285 5.77 -12.54 -7.20
N ALA A 286 6.36 -11.45 -6.70
CA ALA A 286 6.18 -11.04 -5.32
C ALA A 286 4.67 -10.83 -5.01
N VAL A 287 4.24 -11.33 -3.85
CA VAL A 287 2.85 -11.38 -3.29
C VAL A 287 2.08 -10.03 -3.32
N ALA A 288 2.73 -8.94 -3.74
CA ALA A 288 2.17 -7.61 -3.88
C ALA A 288 2.01 -7.16 -5.35
N ASN A 289 2.01 -8.06 -6.34
CA ASN A 289 1.60 -7.70 -7.69
C ASN A 289 0.08 -7.38 -7.65
N PRO A 290 -0.33 -6.11 -7.82
CA PRO A 290 -1.74 -5.71 -7.73
C PRO A 290 -2.60 -6.34 -8.84
N TYR A 291 -1.97 -6.93 -9.87
CA TYR A 291 -2.62 -7.65 -10.96
C TYR A 291 -2.70 -9.17 -10.75
N VAL A 292 -2.07 -9.71 -9.69
CA VAL A 292 -2.13 -11.15 -9.35
C VAL A 292 -3.05 -11.37 -8.13
N CYS A 293 -3.14 -10.38 -7.24
CA CYS A 293 -4.14 -10.34 -6.17
C CYS A 293 -5.46 -9.73 -6.70
N ASP A 294 -6.13 -10.42 -7.61
CA ASP A 294 -7.47 -10.05 -8.12
C ASP A 294 -8.59 -10.29 -7.09
N SER A 295 -8.24 -10.41 -5.81
CA SER A 295 -9.19 -10.66 -4.72
C SER A 295 -9.25 -9.44 -3.80
N TRP A 296 -9.78 -8.35 -4.32
CA TRP A 296 -10.44 -7.36 -3.46
C TRP A 296 -11.71 -8.05 -2.91
N PRO A 297 -11.87 -8.25 -1.59
CA PRO A 297 -12.94 -9.09 -1.03
C PRO A 297 -14.33 -8.40 -1.02
N PHE A 298 -14.49 -7.32 -1.79
CA PHE A 298 -15.78 -6.68 -2.01
C PHE A 298 -16.08 -6.71 -3.50
N GLU A 299 -16.74 -7.77 -3.94
CA GLU A 299 -17.59 -7.70 -5.13
C GLU A 299 -19.00 -7.26 -4.70
N PRO A 300 -19.34 -5.96 -4.76
CA PRO A 300 -20.74 -5.52 -4.67
C PRO A 300 -21.56 -5.92 -5.91
N ASN A 301 -20.97 -6.66 -6.88
CA ASN A 301 -21.60 -7.01 -8.16
C ASN A 301 -22.09 -8.46 -8.28
N VAL A 302 -22.00 -9.30 -7.23
CA VAL A 302 -22.52 -10.69 -7.29
C VAL A 302 -24.05 -10.74 -7.46
N LEU A 303 -24.76 -9.65 -7.15
CA LEU A 303 -26.21 -9.51 -7.42
C LEU A 303 -26.52 -8.80 -8.74
N ALA A 304 -25.54 -8.23 -9.44
CA ALA A 304 -25.69 -7.75 -10.80
C ALA A 304 -25.42 -8.90 -11.78
N LYS A 305 -26.17 -10.00 -11.64
CA LYS A 305 -26.26 -11.00 -12.70
C LYS A 305 -26.89 -10.30 -13.90
N ARG A 306 -26.03 -9.83 -14.82
CA ARG A 306 -26.43 -9.51 -16.18
C ARG A 306 -27.20 -10.73 -16.70
N THR A 307 -28.37 -10.48 -17.24
CA THR A 307 -29.15 -11.48 -17.96
C THR A 307 -28.25 -12.18 -19.00
N PRO A 308 -28.39 -13.49 -19.25
CA PRO A 308 -27.51 -14.24 -20.15
C PRO A 308 -27.70 -13.89 -21.64
N GLN A 309 -28.22 -12.70 -21.94
CA GLN A 309 -28.60 -12.25 -23.27
C GLN A 309 -28.22 -10.78 -23.50
N GLU A 310 -27.01 -10.38 -23.11
CA GLU A 310 -26.38 -9.22 -23.73
C GLU A 310 -25.49 -9.76 -24.86
N SER A 311 -25.92 -9.57 -26.11
CA SER A 311 -25.06 -9.76 -27.28
C SER A 311 -23.74 -9.02 -27.06
N SER A 312 -22.61 -9.65 -27.39
CA SER A 312 -21.27 -9.02 -27.32
C SER A 312 -21.39 -7.56 -27.75
N MET A 313 -21.18 -6.64 -26.81
CA MET A 313 -21.17 -5.23 -27.18
C MET A 313 -20.09 -5.06 -28.26
N PRO A 314 -20.37 -4.34 -29.36
CA PRO A 314 -19.33 -4.02 -30.32
C PRO A 314 -18.17 -3.37 -29.57
N SER A 315 -16.93 -3.67 -29.99
CA SER A 315 -15.72 -3.11 -29.39
C SER A 315 -15.90 -1.61 -29.23
N PHE A 316 -15.86 -1.13 -27.99
CA PHE A 316 -15.95 0.28 -27.69
C PHE A 316 -14.66 0.93 -28.23
N GLU A 317 -14.75 1.61 -29.37
CA GLU A 317 -13.69 2.50 -29.83
C GLU A 317 -13.74 3.74 -28.94
N GLU A 318 -12.85 3.78 -27.94
CA GLU A 318 -12.75 4.88 -26.97
C GLU A 318 -12.43 6.23 -27.63
N GLU A 319 -11.97 6.23 -28.88
CA GLU A 319 -11.58 7.43 -29.61
C GLU A 319 -12.67 7.78 -30.62
N THR A 320 -13.47 8.78 -30.27
CA THR A 320 -14.41 9.36 -31.23
C THR A 320 -13.66 10.09 -32.35
N GLU A 321 -14.20 10.09 -33.57
CA GLU A 321 -13.60 10.78 -34.72
C GLU A 321 -13.36 12.29 -34.46
N GLU A 322 -14.09 12.85 -33.49
CA GLU A 322 -13.92 14.22 -33.01
C GLU A 322 -12.65 14.39 -32.15
N GLU A 323 -12.29 13.40 -31.33
CA GLU A 323 -11.06 13.39 -30.52
C GLU A 323 -9.81 13.19 -31.38
N LEU A 324 -9.87 12.36 -32.42
CA LEU A 324 -8.78 12.22 -33.40
C LEU A 324 -8.52 13.55 -34.15
N ARG A 325 -9.58 14.29 -34.50
CA ARG A 325 -9.43 15.64 -35.08
C ARG A 325 -8.92 16.67 -34.06
N GLU A 326 -9.19 16.48 -32.76
CA GLU A 326 -8.70 17.38 -31.72
C GLU A 326 -7.22 17.12 -31.37
N ALA A 327 -6.75 15.87 -31.48
CA ALA A 327 -5.34 15.49 -31.35
C ALA A 327 -4.47 16.10 -32.47
N ASP A 328 -4.98 16.14 -33.70
CA ASP A 328 -4.30 16.76 -34.85
C ASP A 328 -4.22 18.29 -34.78
N ARG A 329 -5.03 18.94 -33.93
CA ARG A 329 -5.03 20.41 -33.75
C ARG A 329 -3.86 20.94 -32.92
N GLY A 330 -2.95 20.07 -32.45
CA GLY A 330 -1.58 20.40 -32.02
C GLY A 330 -1.40 21.36 -30.83
N LEU A 331 -2.46 21.93 -30.25
CA LEU A 331 -2.35 23.05 -29.31
C LEU A 331 -3.43 23.01 -28.22
N ARG A 332 -3.52 21.89 -27.49
CA ARG A 332 -4.06 21.91 -26.13
C ARG A 332 -3.14 21.17 -25.17
N THR A 333 -2.44 21.95 -24.36
CA THR A 333 -1.80 21.51 -23.12
C THR A 333 -2.84 20.82 -22.27
N ASN A 334 -2.70 19.51 -22.13
CA ASN A 334 -3.37 18.69 -21.14
C ASN A 334 -3.30 19.40 -19.77
N PRO A 335 -4.43 19.78 -19.13
CA PRO A 335 -4.42 20.52 -17.86
C PRO A 335 -3.84 19.70 -16.69
N PHE A 336 -3.63 18.40 -16.89
CA PHE A 336 -2.94 17.51 -15.94
C PHE A 336 -1.42 17.42 -16.19
N ARG A 337 -0.90 17.92 -17.33
CA ARG A 337 0.52 18.28 -17.47
C ARG A 337 0.73 19.67 -16.88
N ALA A 338 0.68 19.73 -15.55
CA ALA A 338 0.95 20.94 -14.80
C ALA A 338 2.30 21.56 -15.20
N ALA A 339 2.30 22.87 -15.41
CA ALA A 339 3.45 23.75 -15.52
C ALA A 339 4.21 23.86 -14.18
N GLY A 340 4.73 22.73 -13.69
CA GLY A 340 5.19 22.56 -12.31
C GLY A 340 6.52 21.84 -12.16
N LEU A 341 7.51 22.17 -13.00
CA LEU A 341 8.93 21.92 -12.71
C LEU A 341 9.71 23.16 -13.16
N ARG A 342 9.47 24.30 -12.49
CA ARG A 342 10.51 25.33 -12.41
C ARG A 342 11.62 24.73 -11.55
N ALA A 343 12.79 24.57 -12.15
CA ALA A 343 14.01 24.22 -11.44
C ALA A 343 14.18 25.17 -10.24
N PHE A 344 14.25 24.59 -9.04
CA PHE A 344 14.81 25.30 -7.90
C PHE A 344 16.27 25.64 -8.23
N PRO A 345 16.74 26.88 -8.00
CA PRO A 345 18.17 27.15 -8.01
C PRO A 345 18.81 26.30 -6.89
N SER A 346 19.78 25.48 -7.25
CA SER A 346 20.64 24.80 -6.29
C SER A 346 21.44 25.84 -5.53
N SER A 347 21.04 26.12 -4.30
CA SER A 347 21.94 26.73 -3.31
C SER A 347 23.00 25.69 -2.98
N ASP A 348 24.13 25.78 -3.68
CA ASP A 348 25.40 25.25 -3.21
C ASP A 348 25.78 26.09 -1.98
N GLU A 349 25.35 25.64 -0.79
CA GLU A 349 26.01 26.02 0.46
C GLU A 349 27.04 24.94 0.78
N GLU A 350 28.29 25.41 0.81
CA GLU A 350 29.50 24.70 1.19
C GLU A 350 29.42 24.29 2.67
N ASP A 351 29.22 23.00 2.94
CA ASP A 351 29.56 22.42 4.25
C ASP A 351 31.07 22.16 4.30
N ASP A 352 31.81 23.16 4.76
CA ASP A 352 33.18 23.04 5.25
C ASP A 352 33.22 22.07 6.44
N VAL A 353 33.77 20.87 6.24
CA VAL A 353 34.08 19.92 7.32
C VAL A 353 35.49 20.23 7.85
N PRO A 354 35.67 20.70 9.09
CA PRO A 354 36.99 20.97 9.64
C PRO A 354 37.77 19.68 9.90
N GLY A 355 39.04 19.71 9.49
CA GLY A 355 39.95 18.59 9.41
C GLY A 355 40.17 17.81 10.72
N THR A 356 40.24 16.50 10.57
CA THR A 356 40.69 15.57 11.61
C THR A 356 42.21 15.66 11.74
N ALA A 357 42.68 16.21 12.86
CA ALA A 357 44.09 16.17 13.23
C ALA A 357 44.52 14.71 13.47
N ARG A 358 45.51 14.25 12.69
CA ARG A 358 46.32 13.07 13.00
C ARG A 358 47.41 13.47 14.00
N SER A 359 47.34 12.95 15.21
CA SER A 359 48.49 12.91 16.11
C SER A 359 49.27 11.61 15.86
N LEU A 360 50.60 11.77 15.74
CA LEU A 360 51.61 10.73 15.89
C LEU A 360 51.71 10.26 17.35
#